data_AF-A0A7K4SPK1-F1
#
_entry.id   AF-A0A7K4SPK1-F1
#
_cell.length_a   1.000
_cell.length_b   1.000
_cell.length_c   1.000
_cell.angle_alpha   90.00
_cell.angle_beta   90.00
_cell.angle_gamma   90.00
#
_symmetry.space_group_name_H-M   'P 1'
#
loop_
_entity.id
_entity.type
_entity.pdbx_description
1 polymer ?
#
loop_
_entity_poly.entity_id
_entity_poly.type
_entity_poly.pdbx_seq_one_letter_code
_entity_poly.pdbx_strand_id
1 'polypeptide(L)'
;MQADGPRACRFGRRWYLNNESWHPSVPPFGEMKCILCWCVSGETHCQRQECPPAACTSPTRRDNPCCTKCRAPDAPPDVREKVHDARAEAWSR
;
A
#
# COMPACT_ATOMS: atom_id res chain seq x y z
N MET A 1 -3.44 27.55 -36.05
CA MET A 1 -4.22 26.75 -35.07
C MET A 1 -3.25 26.30 -34.00
N GLN A 2 -3.34 26.83 -32.78
CA GLN A 2 -2.51 26.31 -31.68
C GLN A 2 -3.15 25.00 -31.26
N ALA A 3 -2.52 23.86 -31.58
CA ALA A 3 -2.85 22.61 -30.94
C ALA A 3 -2.39 22.75 -29.48
N ASP A 4 -3.29 23.14 -28.60
CA ASP A 4 -3.04 23.13 -27.17
C ASP A 4 -2.95 21.66 -26.77
N GLY A 5 -1.74 21.11 -26.88
CA GLY A 5 -1.43 19.75 -26.46
C GLY A 5 -1.80 19.55 -24.99
N PRO A 6 -1.96 18.31 -24.53
CA PRO A 6 -2.42 18.03 -23.17
C PRO A 6 -1.54 18.74 -22.14
N ARG A 7 -2.14 19.65 -21.37
CA ARG A 7 -1.43 20.51 -20.41
C ARG A 7 -0.92 19.70 -19.23
N ALA A 8 0.28 20.04 -18.76
CA ALA A 8 0.83 19.50 -17.53
C ALA A 8 0.18 20.16 -16.29
N CYS A 9 0.11 19.40 -15.21
CA CYS A 9 -0.38 19.87 -13.91
C CYS A 9 0.77 20.36 -13.04
N ARG A 10 0.51 21.37 -12.19
CA ARG A 10 1.45 21.84 -11.18
C ARG A 10 0.90 21.60 -9.79
N PHE A 11 1.60 20.79 -8.99
CA PHE A 11 1.27 20.57 -7.58
C PHE A 11 2.48 20.92 -6.70
N GLY A 12 2.34 21.96 -5.88
CA GLY A 12 3.44 22.52 -5.12
C GLY A 12 4.56 23.02 -6.03
N ARG A 13 5.78 22.48 -5.85
CA ARG A 13 6.96 22.77 -6.68
C ARG A 13 7.23 21.73 -7.78
N ARG A 14 6.31 20.79 -7.99
CA ARG A 14 6.46 19.69 -8.96
C ARG A 14 5.49 19.86 -10.12
N TRP A 15 5.91 19.40 -11.28
CA TRP A 15 5.12 19.32 -12.50
C TRP A 15 4.83 17.86 -12.81
N TYR A 16 3.61 17.58 -13.28
CA TYR A 16 3.11 16.25 -13.60
C TYR A 16 2.55 16.26 -15.01
N LEU A 17 2.93 15.29 -15.82
CA LEU A 17 2.41 15.14 -17.18
C LEU A 17 0.93 14.80 -17.14
N ASN A 18 0.22 15.08 -18.24
CA ASN A 18 -1.15 14.62 -18.38
C ASN A 18 -1.24 13.09 -18.22
N ASN A 19 -2.25 12.61 -17.51
CA ASN A 19 -2.45 11.22 -17.08
C ASN A 19 -1.42 10.68 -16.08
N GLU A 20 -0.41 11.46 -15.66
CA GLU A 20 0.48 11.06 -14.59
C GLU A 20 -0.28 11.00 -13.26
N SER A 21 0.02 9.99 -12.45
CA SER A 21 -0.57 9.80 -11.12
C SER A 21 0.52 9.79 -10.05
N TRP A 22 0.26 10.40 -8.89
CA TRP A 22 1.24 10.54 -7.82
C TRP A 22 0.61 10.59 -6.43
N HIS A 23 1.42 10.28 -5.42
CA HIS A 23 1.09 10.56 -4.02
C HIS A 23 1.61 11.95 -3.64
N PRO A 24 0.75 12.86 -3.13
CA PRO A 24 1.17 14.21 -2.82
C PRO A 24 2.07 14.23 -1.59
N SER A 25 3.10 15.08 -1.63
CA SER A 25 3.94 15.41 -0.49
C SER A 25 3.51 16.78 0.06
N VAL A 26 3.06 16.80 1.32
CA VAL A 26 2.55 18.00 1.99
C VAL A 26 3.42 18.27 3.21
N PRO A 27 4.26 19.32 3.20
CA PRO A 27 5.00 19.74 4.39
C PRO A 27 4.04 20.19 5.51
N PRO A 28 4.33 19.89 6.79
CA PRO A 28 5.47 19.11 7.31
C PRO A 28 5.25 17.58 7.30
N PHE A 29 4.08 17.10 6.89
CA PHE A 29 3.63 15.71 7.02
C PHE A 29 4.32 14.71 6.08
N GLY A 30 4.95 15.19 5.01
CA GLY A 30 5.59 14.34 4.02
C GLY A 30 4.60 13.72 3.04
N GLU A 31 4.91 12.53 2.53
CA GLU A 31 4.14 11.88 1.46
C GLU A 31 2.87 11.18 2.00
N MET A 32 1.71 11.54 1.46
CA MET A 32 0.43 10.96 1.86
C MET A 32 0.07 9.75 1.00
N LYS A 33 0.46 8.56 1.45
CA LYS A 33 0.24 7.27 0.75
C LYS A 33 -1.23 6.89 0.53
N CYS A 34 -2.14 7.48 1.30
CA CYS A 34 -3.58 7.27 1.14
C CYS A 34 -4.29 8.21 0.18
N ILE A 35 -3.58 9.16 -0.42
CA ILE A 35 -4.15 10.07 -1.40
C ILE A 35 -3.47 9.79 -2.72
N LEU A 36 -4.25 9.52 -3.75
CA LEU A 36 -3.78 9.43 -5.12
C LEU A 36 -4.27 10.65 -5.88
N CYS A 37 -3.34 11.42 -6.44
CA CYS A 37 -3.64 12.50 -7.35
C CYS A 37 -3.29 12.09 -8.78
N TRP A 38 -3.97 12.68 -9.76
CA TRP A 38 -3.68 12.50 -11.18
C TRP A 38 -3.97 13.77 -11.98
N CYS A 39 -3.31 13.90 -13.11
CA CYS A 39 -3.45 15.04 -14.00
C CYS A 39 -4.40 14.75 -15.16
N VAL A 40 -5.34 15.66 -15.43
CA VAL A 40 -6.22 15.62 -16.60
C VAL A 40 -6.21 17.00 -17.26
N SER A 41 -5.56 17.11 -18.40
CA SER A 41 -5.51 18.32 -19.25
C SER A 41 -5.15 19.60 -18.48
N GLY A 42 -4.22 19.51 -17.53
CA GLY A 42 -3.76 20.62 -16.69
C GLY A 42 -4.52 20.78 -15.37
N GLU A 43 -5.58 20.00 -15.16
CA GLU A 43 -6.33 19.96 -13.90
C GLU A 43 -5.86 18.81 -13.01
N THR A 44 -5.57 19.14 -11.75
CA THR A 44 -5.17 18.15 -10.74
C THR A 44 -6.40 17.62 -10.03
N HIS A 45 -6.61 16.31 -10.11
CA HIS A 45 -7.64 15.60 -9.36
C HIS A 45 -6.99 14.77 -8.26
N CYS A 46 -7.63 14.67 -7.09
CA CYS A 46 -7.11 13.86 -5.98
C CYS A 46 -8.25 13.10 -5.32
N GLN A 47 -8.00 11.83 -4.99
CA GLN A 47 -8.93 10.98 -4.26
C GLN A 47 -8.22 10.34 -3.07
N ARG A 48 -8.86 10.42 -1.89
CA ARG A 48 -8.45 9.65 -0.72
C ARG A 48 -8.95 8.22 -0.88
N GLN A 49 -8.07 7.24 -0.69
CA GLN A 49 -8.49 5.86 -0.55
C GLN A 49 -9.20 5.68 0.77
N GLU A 50 -10.44 5.19 0.71
CA GLU A 50 -11.22 4.83 1.87
C GLU A 50 -10.77 3.43 2.32
N CYS A 51 -10.25 3.33 3.53
CA CYS A 51 -9.94 2.03 4.13
C CYS A 51 -11.19 1.52 4.86
N PRO A 52 -11.54 0.23 4.75
CA PRO A 52 -12.61 -0.34 5.57
C PRO A 52 -12.29 -0.15 7.06
N PRO A 53 -13.31 0.11 7.92
CA PRO A 53 -13.11 0.29 9.35
C PRO A 53 -12.40 -0.94 9.93
N ALA A 54 -11.24 -0.71 10.53
CA ALA A 54 -10.42 -1.77 11.10
C ALA A 54 -10.99 -2.18 12.48
N ALA A 55 -11.49 -3.41 12.61
CA ALA A 55 -11.94 -3.98 13.88
C ALA A 55 -10.81 -4.77 14.59
N CYS A 56 -9.62 -4.17 14.80
CA CYS A 56 -8.43 -4.98 15.12
C CYS A 56 -7.42 -4.28 16.04
N THR A 57 -6.94 -5.02 17.05
CA THR A 57 -6.06 -4.55 18.14
C THR A 57 -4.57 -4.47 17.75
N SER A 58 -4.14 -5.07 16.62
CA SER A 58 -2.74 -5.07 16.21
C SER A 58 -2.54 -5.01 14.67
N PRO A 59 -1.93 -3.93 14.13
CA PRO A 59 -1.60 -3.83 12.71
C PRO A 59 -0.27 -4.55 12.40
N THR A 60 -0.30 -5.60 11.59
CA THR A 60 0.91 -6.18 10.98
C THR A 60 1.34 -5.38 9.74
N ARG A 61 2.63 -5.30 9.44
CA ARG A 61 3.22 -4.58 8.30
C ARG A 61 2.56 -5.04 6.97
N ARG A 62 2.32 -4.10 6.04
CA ARG A 62 1.43 -4.26 4.86
C ARG A 62 2.17 -4.23 3.53
N ASP A 63 1.65 -4.99 2.58
CA ASP A 63 1.91 -4.85 1.14
C ASP A 63 1.31 -3.55 0.53
N ASN A 64 0.39 -2.88 1.23
CA ASN A 64 -0.22 -1.61 0.79
C ASN A 64 0.11 -0.50 1.81
N PRO A 65 0.83 0.58 1.42
CA PRO A 65 1.24 1.64 2.35
C PRO A 65 0.09 2.52 2.86
N CYS A 66 -1.12 2.45 2.28
CA CYS A 66 -2.27 3.19 2.80
C CYS A 66 -3.06 2.44 3.88
N CYS A 67 -3.52 1.21 3.61
CA CYS A 67 -4.47 0.53 4.48
C CYS A 67 -3.84 -0.63 5.25
N THR A 68 -4.13 -0.70 6.55
CA THR A 68 -3.67 -1.78 7.40
C THR A 68 -4.59 -3.03 7.42
N LYS A 69 -4.52 -3.95 6.43
CA LYS A 69 -5.06 -5.35 6.41
C LYS A 69 -5.03 -6.22 7.70
N CYS A 70 -5.90 -6.10 8.68
CA CYS A 70 -5.82 -6.93 9.90
C CYS A 70 -5.47 -8.42 9.66
N ARG A 71 -4.57 -9.01 10.48
CA ARG A 71 -4.41 -10.46 10.45
C ARG A 71 -5.76 -11.03 10.88
N ALA A 72 -6.44 -11.74 9.98
CA ALA A 72 -7.66 -12.45 10.34
C ALA A 72 -7.34 -13.38 11.53
N PRO A 73 -8.17 -13.41 12.59
CA PRO A 73 -8.09 -14.49 13.55
C PRO A 73 -8.38 -15.79 12.79
N ASP A 74 -7.33 -16.62 12.69
CA ASP A 74 -7.34 -18.04 12.37
C ASP A 74 -7.94 -18.47 11.02
N ALA A 75 -7.16 -18.30 9.95
CA ALA A 75 -7.02 -19.38 9.00
C ALA A 75 -5.98 -20.36 9.58
N PRO A 76 -6.30 -21.65 9.77
CA PRO A 76 -5.36 -22.61 10.34
C PRO A 76 -4.10 -22.67 9.47
N PRO A 77 -2.91 -22.86 10.07
CA PRO A 77 -1.70 -23.07 9.30
C PRO A 77 -1.84 -24.36 8.50
N ASP A 78 -2.12 -24.26 7.21
CA ASP A 78 -1.88 -25.36 6.27
C ASP A 78 -0.36 -25.52 6.13
N VAL A 79 0.25 -26.23 7.08
CA VAL A 79 1.35 -27.14 6.81
C VAL A 79 1.16 -28.34 7.73
N ARG A 80 0.44 -29.32 7.16
CA ARG A 80 0.47 -30.71 7.60
C ARG A 80 1.92 -31.17 7.81
N GLU A 81 2.13 -31.78 8.97
CA GLU A 81 2.84 -33.05 9.12
C GLU A 81 4.29 -33.14 8.59
N LYS A 82 5.25 -32.90 9.49
CA LYS A 82 6.37 -33.83 9.60
C LYS A 82 6.92 -33.86 11.03
N VAL A 83 6.18 -34.56 11.89
CA VAL A 83 6.79 -35.30 13.00
C VAL A 83 7.66 -36.39 12.38
N HIS A 84 8.97 -36.14 12.29
CA HIS A 84 10.00 -37.18 12.36
C HIS A 84 10.89 -36.75 13.52
N ASP A 85 10.49 -37.16 14.72
CA ASP A 85 11.10 -38.31 15.39
C ASP A 85 12.41 -37.89 16.06
N ALA A 86 12.26 -37.36 17.27
CA ALA A 86 13.31 -37.33 18.27
C ALA A 86 13.17 -38.60 19.13
N ARG A 87 13.54 -39.78 18.61
CA ARG A 87 13.70 -40.97 19.45
C ARG A 87 14.62 -42.03 18.84
N ALA A 88 15.92 -41.73 18.76
CA ALA A 88 16.94 -42.78 18.60
C ALA A 88 18.24 -42.49 19.37
N GLU A 89 18.15 -41.89 20.56
CA GLU A 89 19.25 -41.88 21.56
C GLU A 89 18.89 -42.87 22.68
N ALA A 90 18.68 -44.15 22.34
CA ALA A 90 18.43 -45.21 23.33
C ALA A 90 18.66 -46.63 22.79
N TRP A 91 19.83 -46.94 22.20
CA TRP A 91 20.50 -48.26 22.32
C TRP A 91 21.90 -48.24 21.71
N SER A 92 22.87 -47.60 22.38
CA SER A 92 24.29 -47.94 22.17
C SER A 92 24.73 -48.78 23.35
N ARG A 93 24.64 -50.09 23.17
CA ARG A 93 25.33 -51.10 23.97
C ARG A 93 26.11 -51.97 23.00
#